data_AF-A0A832C440-F1
#
_entry.id   AF-A0A832C440-F1
#
_cell.length_a   1.000
_cell.length_b   1.000
_cell.length_c   1.000
_cell.angle_alpha   90.00
_cell.angle_beta   90.00
_cell.angle_gamma   90.00
#
_symmetry.space_group_name_H-M   'P 1'
#
loop_
_entity.id
_entity.type
_entity.pdbx_description
1 polymer ?
#
loop_
_entity_poly.entity_id
_entity_poly.type
_entity_poly.pdbx_seq_one_letter_code
_entity_poly.pdbx_strand_id
1 'polypeptide(L)'
;MASQMDIFVRKAKTEEGLRRVFDIRWEGYKKYVNKKEEVIDEYDFASNATLLLAEDGFNEPVGTMRILDRRHGKIELDEFIEVDSLLTEHEKQCAEVTRFSFSKHLKSKLIKYLLWKAVFRYCQANQINTLLISMPPSAARDYQRLFLLEDLGPSGVYHHRRLGNAEHHTFKCDIPRTIEFLRSSKHPLYEFFCTDNHPNISMD
;
A
#
# COMPACT_ATOMS: atom_id res chain seq x y z
N MET A 1 -9.43 -27.69 -2.82
CA MET A 1 -10.60 -26.84 -3.12
C MET A 1 -10.38 -25.51 -2.41
N ALA A 2 -10.46 -24.39 -3.12
CA ALA A 2 -10.40 -23.07 -2.49
C ALA A 2 -11.65 -22.89 -1.62
N SER A 3 -11.46 -22.34 -0.44
CA SER A 3 -12.53 -22.04 0.52
C SER A 3 -12.80 -20.54 0.51
N GLN A 4 -13.98 -20.14 1.00
CA GLN A 4 -14.25 -18.73 1.31
C GLN A 4 -13.23 -18.15 2.30
N MET A 5 -12.42 -18.98 2.98
CA MET A 5 -11.36 -18.58 3.91
C MET A 5 -10.02 -18.25 3.24
N ASP A 6 -9.82 -18.62 1.98
CA ASP A 6 -8.62 -18.26 1.23
C ASP A 6 -8.66 -16.80 0.76
N ILE A 7 -7.48 -16.18 0.68
CA ILE A 7 -7.28 -14.84 0.13
C ILE A 7 -6.05 -14.90 -0.78
N PHE A 8 -6.20 -14.41 -1.99
CA PHE A 8 -5.17 -14.33 -3.02
C PHE A 8 -4.83 -12.87 -3.29
N VAL A 9 -3.55 -12.56 -3.50
CA VAL A 9 -3.08 -11.22 -3.87
C VAL A 9 -2.26 -11.33 -5.14
N ARG A 10 -2.54 -10.46 -6.11
CA ARG A 10 -1.79 -10.40 -7.37
C ARG A 10 -1.68 -8.99 -7.91
N LYS A 11 -0.77 -8.79 -8.86
CA LYS A 11 -0.74 -7.60 -9.72
C LYS A 11 -1.96 -7.58 -10.65
N ALA A 12 -2.66 -6.45 -10.73
CA ALA A 12 -3.72 -6.21 -11.70
C ALA A 12 -3.12 -5.71 -13.01
N LYS A 13 -3.01 -6.59 -14.02
CA LYS A 13 -2.39 -6.30 -15.32
C LYS A 13 -3.38 -6.24 -16.50
N THR A 14 -4.56 -6.81 -16.33
CA THR A 14 -5.61 -6.86 -17.37
C THR A 14 -6.65 -5.77 -17.12
N GLU A 15 -7.35 -5.36 -18.18
CA GLU A 15 -8.47 -4.40 -18.07
C GLU A 15 -9.51 -4.84 -17.03
N GLU A 16 -9.85 -6.13 -17.01
CA GLU A 16 -10.74 -6.70 -16.00
C GLU A 16 -10.16 -6.57 -14.57
N GLY A 17 -8.87 -6.86 -14.40
CA GLY A 17 -8.20 -6.71 -13.10
C GLY A 17 -8.21 -5.26 -12.61
N LEU A 18 -7.94 -4.31 -13.51
CA LEU A 18 -7.99 -2.87 -13.22
C LEU A 18 -9.41 -2.46 -12.82
N ARG A 19 -10.42 -2.87 -13.57
CA ARG A 19 -11.84 -2.60 -13.25
C ARG A 19 -12.18 -3.06 -11.83
N ARG A 20 -11.74 -4.26 -11.44
CA ARG A 20 -12.00 -4.83 -10.10
C ARG A 20 -11.25 -4.10 -8.97
N VAL A 21 -10.05 -3.60 -9.24
CA VAL A 21 -9.36 -2.67 -8.33
C VAL A 21 -10.17 -1.39 -8.13
N PHE A 22 -10.69 -0.80 -9.22
CA PHE A 22 -11.50 0.42 -9.14
C PHE A 22 -12.83 0.20 -8.42
N ASP A 23 -13.44 -0.98 -8.56
CA ASP A 23 -14.65 -1.37 -7.79
C ASP A 23 -14.40 -1.27 -6.27
N ILE A 24 -13.29 -1.81 -5.78
CA ILE A 24 -12.95 -1.76 -4.34
C ILE A 24 -12.57 -0.37 -3.86
N ARG A 25 -11.89 0.41 -4.69
CA ARG A 25 -11.62 1.82 -4.37
C ARG A 25 -12.89 2.64 -4.26
N TRP A 26 -13.80 2.47 -5.21
CA TRP A 26 -15.12 3.12 -5.17
C TRP A 26 -15.84 2.77 -3.87
N GLU A 27 -15.93 1.50 -3.51
CA GLU A 27 -16.60 1.10 -2.26
C GLU A 27 -15.97 1.72 -1.01
N GLY A 28 -14.64 1.88 -0.97
CA GLY A 28 -13.94 2.51 0.14
C GLY A 28 -14.03 4.03 0.18
N TYR A 29 -14.15 4.68 -0.99
CA TYR A 29 -14.02 6.13 -1.13
C TYR A 29 -15.31 6.83 -1.56
N LYS A 30 -16.40 6.13 -1.89
CA LYS A 30 -17.69 6.70 -2.36
C LYS A 30 -18.35 7.74 -1.45
N LYS A 31 -17.89 7.88 -0.21
CA LYS A 31 -18.30 8.95 0.71
C LYS A 31 -17.55 10.28 0.50
N TYR A 32 -16.49 10.27 -0.31
CA TYR A 32 -15.60 11.40 -0.58
C TYR A 32 -15.65 11.86 -2.04
N VAL A 33 -16.23 11.06 -2.93
CA VAL A 33 -16.32 11.29 -4.38
C VAL A 33 -17.76 11.14 -4.84
N ASN A 34 -18.14 11.82 -5.92
CA ASN A 34 -19.52 11.77 -6.43
C ASN A 34 -19.74 10.67 -7.46
N LYS A 35 -18.70 10.38 -8.26
CA LYS A 35 -18.74 9.39 -9.32
C LYS A 35 -17.58 8.42 -9.22
N LYS A 36 -17.76 7.24 -9.80
CA LYS A 36 -16.78 6.16 -9.73
C LYS A 36 -15.47 6.50 -10.43
N GLU A 37 -15.53 7.29 -11.49
CA GLU A 37 -14.38 7.71 -12.28
C GLU A 37 -13.41 8.58 -11.46
N GLU A 38 -13.88 9.24 -10.39
CA GLU A 38 -13.07 10.10 -9.53
C GLU A 38 -12.12 9.31 -8.61
N VAL A 39 -12.26 7.99 -8.49
CA VAL A 39 -11.29 7.13 -7.75
C VAL A 39 -10.14 6.64 -8.64
N ILE A 40 -10.18 7.01 -9.92
CA ILE A 40 -9.18 6.70 -10.94
C ILE A 40 -8.40 7.99 -11.21
N ASP A 41 -7.08 7.90 -11.29
CA ASP A 41 -6.22 9.03 -11.65
C ASP A 41 -5.08 8.60 -12.58
N GLU A 42 -4.30 9.57 -13.09
CA GLU A 42 -3.22 9.31 -14.03
C GLU A 42 -2.15 8.33 -13.53
N TYR A 43 -1.93 8.25 -12.21
CA TYR A 43 -0.95 7.33 -11.63
C TYR A 43 -1.39 5.87 -11.72
N ASP A 44 -2.67 5.59 -11.97
CA ASP A 44 -3.12 4.20 -12.19
C ASP A 44 -2.60 3.59 -13.48
N PHE A 45 -2.23 4.45 -14.43
CA PHE A 45 -1.76 4.07 -15.76
C PHE A 45 -0.28 4.40 -15.98
N ALA A 46 0.39 4.95 -14.96
CA ALA A 46 1.80 5.29 -15.04
C ALA A 46 2.67 4.01 -15.11
N SER A 47 3.77 4.07 -15.86
CA SER A 47 4.68 2.93 -16.05
C SER A 47 5.37 2.47 -14.76
N ASN A 48 5.43 3.33 -13.74
CA ASN A 48 5.97 3.03 -12.44
C ASN A 48 4.92 2.56 -11.41
N ALA A 49 3.68 2.34 -11.85
CA ALA A 49 2.59 1.90 -10.99
C ALA A 49 2.42 0.39 -10.99
N THR A 50 2.24 -0.17 -9.79
CA THR A 50 1.81 -1.55 -9.59
C THR A 50 0.54 -1.55 -8.74
N LEU A 51 -0.57 -1.96 -9.34
CA LEU A 51 -1.85 -2.09 -8.65
C LEU A 51 -1.98 -3.51 -8.10
N LEU A 52 -2.18 -3.64 -6.79
CA LEU A 52 -2.41 -4.90 -6.11
C LEU A 52 -3.91 -5.13 -5.96
N LEU A 53 -4.37 -6.32 -6.33
CA LEU A 53 -5.73 -6.79 -6.10
C LEU A 53 -5.71 -7.98 -5.15
N ALA A 54 -6.49 -7.91 -4.09
CA ALA A 54 -6.80 -9.03 -3.23
C ALA A 54 -8.18 -9.60 -3.57
N GLU A 55 -8.26 -10.92 -3.71
CA GLU A 55 -9.48 -11.66 -4.03
C GLU A 55 -9.69 -12.78 -3.00
N ASP A 56 -10.93 -13.15 -2.73
CA ASP A 56 -11.21 -14.35 -1.93
C ASP A 56 -11.22 -15.64 -2.78
N GLY A 57 -11.46 -16.78 -2.15
CA GLY A 57 -11.51 -18.08 -2.85
C GLY A 57 -12.64 -18.24 -3.87
N PHE A 58 -13.55 -17.26 -3.99
CA PHE A 58 -14.61 -17.23 -5.00
C PHE A 58 -14.33 -16.21 -6.11
N ASN A 59 -13.13 -15.64 -6.14
CA ASN A 59 -12.76 -14.55 -7.04
C ASN A 59 -13.61 -13.29 -6.82
N GLU A 60 -14.06 -13.01 -5.59
CA GLU A 60 -14.62 -11.71 -5.27
C GLU A 60 -13.50 -10.74 -4.87
N PRO A 61 -13.47 -9.51 -5.41
CA PRO A 61 -12.47 -8.54 -5.02
C PRO A 61 -12.73 -8.09 -3.58
N VAL A 62 -11.70 -8.08 -2.74
CA VAL A 62 -11.83 -7.80 -1.30
C VAL A 62 -10.83 -6.76 -0.79
N GLY A 63 -9.82 -6.40 -1.56
CA GLY A 63 -8.81 -5.41 -1.16
C GLY A 63 -7.96 -4.91 -2.31
N THR A 64 -7.35 -3.75 -2.12
CA THR A 64 -6.45 -3.13 -3.09
C THR A 64 -5.44 -2.20 -2.42
N MET A 65 -4.28 -2.07 -3.05
CA MET A 65 -3.26 -1.05 -2.81
C MET A 65 -2.62 -0.67 -4.14
N ARG A 66 -1.99 0.50 -4.21
CA ARG A 66 -1.14 0.89 -5.33
C ARG A 66 0.27 1.16 -4.82
N ILE A 67 1.27 0.67 -5.54
CA ILE A 67 2.68 0.98 -5.33
C ILE A 67 3.12 1.89 -6.48
N LEU A 68 3.78 3.01 -6.18
CA LEU A 68 4.43 3.88 -7.15
C LEU A 68 5.94 3.86 -6.90
N ASP A 69 6.73 3.37 -7.85
CA ASP A 69 8.20 3.33 -7.74
C ASP A 69 8.79 4.65 -8.22
N ARG A 70 9.31 5.47 -7.29
CA ARG A 70 9.81 6.83 -7.58
C ARG A 70 11.03 6.84 -8.49
N ARG A 71 11.75 5.72 -8.58
CA ARG A 71 12.95 5.58 -9.43
C ARG A 71 12.60 5.56 -10.92
N HIS A 72 11.35 5.26 -11.24
CA HIS A 72 10.86 5.09 -12.62
C HIS A 72 9.81 6.12 -13.02
N GLY A 73 9.48 7.09 -12.16
CA GLY A 73 8.48 8.10 -12.42
C GLY A 73 8.07 8.87 -11.18
N LYS A 74 7.19 9.86 -11.35
CA LYS A 74 6.63 10.62 -10.23
C LYS A 74 5.78 9.73 -9.32
N ILE A 75 5.74 10.09 -8.05
CA ILE A 75 4.80 9.51 -7.08
C ILE A 75 3.67 10.51 -6.79
N GLU A 76 2.61 10.07 -6.12
CA GLU A 76 1.46 10.91 -5.80
C GLU A 76 1.84 12.00 -4.79
N LEU A 77 2.72 11.69 -3.83
CA LEU A 77 3.21 12.67 -2.86
C LEU A 77 3.90 13.89 -3.46
N ASP A 78 4.50 13.77 -4.65
CA ASP A 78 5.17 14.90 -5.32
C ASP A 78 4.17 16.02 -5.69
N GLU A 79 2.85 15.77 -5.66
CA GLU A 79 1.82 16.81 -5.82
C GLU A 79 1.49 17.60 -4.55
N PHE A 80 1.85 17.06 -3.38
CA PHE A 80 1.35 17.55 -2.09
C PHE A 80 2.45 18.16 -1.22
N ILE A 81 3.66 17.62 -1.30
CA ILE A 81 4.78 18.01 -0.45
C ILE A 81 6.10 18.01 -1.24
N GLU A 82 7.08 18.77 -0.76
CA GLU A 82 8.45 18.80 -1.31
C GLU A 82 9.25 17.58 -0.84
N VAL A 83 8.92 16.38 -1.36
CA VAL A 83 9.48 15.09 -0.91
C VAL A 83 11.02 15.10 -0.86
N ASP A 84 11.67 15.73 -1.85
CA ASP A 84 13.13 15.79 -1.93
C ASP A 84 13.81 16.56 -0.80
N SER A 85 13.08 17.45 -0.13
CA SER A 85 13.57 18.19 1.03
C SER A 85 13.48 17.41 2.35
N LEU A 86 12.71 16.32 2.35
CA LEU A 86 12.39 15.52 3.55
C LEU A 86 13.18 14.22 3.62
N LEU A 87 13.88 13.86 2.55
CA LEU A 87 14.60 12.60 2.41
C LEU A 87 16.07 12.86 2.11
N THR A 88 16.92 12.02 2.67
CA THR A 88 18.33 11.96 2.26
C THR A 88 18.47 11.41 0.83
N GLU A 89 19.62 11.62 0.20
CA GLU A 89 19.86 11.17 -1.19
C GLU A 89 19.61 9.67 -1.40
N HIS A 90 19.92 8.83 -0.42
CA HIS A 90 19.69 7.39 -0.53
C HIS A 90 18.21 7.03 -0.35
N GLU A 91 17.46 7.78 0.47
CA GLU A 91 16.03 7.58 0.71
C GLU A 91 15.17 8.05 -0.47
N LYS A 92 15.68 8.94 -1.34
CA LYS A 92 14.96 9.40 -2.54
C LYS A 92 14.66 8.28 -3.53
N GLN A 93 15.43 7.19 -3.49
CA GLN A 93 15.18 5.95 -4.25
C GLN A 93 14.12 5.10 -3.54
N CYS A 94 12.89 5.62 -3.45
CA CYS A 94 11.79 5.05 -2.67
C CYS A 94 10.62 4.56 -3.54
N ALA A 95 9.66 3.91 -2.89
CA ALA A 95 8.32 3.74 -3.41
C ALA A 95 7.28 4.38 -2.49
N GLU A 96 6.12 4.72 -3.05
CA GLU A 96 4.94 5.16 -2.29
C GLU A 96 3.86 4.07 -2.32
N VAL A 97 3.21 3.82 -1.19
CA VAL A 97 1.98 3.01 -1.14
C VAL A 97 0.77 3.90 -0.91
N THR A 98 -0.16 3.82 -1.86
CA THR A 98 -1.40 4.61 -1.89
C THR A 98 -2.63 3.74 -2.11
N ARG A 99 -3.81 4.36 -2.11
CA ARG A 99 -5.08 3.73 -2.50
C ARG A 99 -5.41 2.45 -1.74
N PHE A 100 -5.06 2.42 -0.45
CA PHE A 100 -5.41 1.30 0.42
C PHE A 100 -6.92 1.30 0.71
N SER A 101 -7.61 0.30 0.17
CA SER A 101 -9.04 0.05 0.42
C SER A 101 -9.29 -1.45 0.53
N PHE A 102 -10.27 -1.84 1.34
CA PHE A 102 -10.71 -3.22 1.47
C PHE A 102 -12.17 -3.26 1.90
N SER A 103 -12.89 -4.29 1.46
CA SER A 103 -14.27 -4.49 1.89
C SER A 103 -14.31 -4.80 3.38
N LYS A 104 -15.36 -4.38 4.09
CA LYS A 104 -15.60 -4.78 5.49
C LYS A 104 -15.95 -6.28 5.53
N HIS A 105 -14.92 -7.09 5.37
CA HIS A 105 -14.99 -8.55 5.36
C HIS A 105 -14.65 -9.08 6.76
N LEU A 106 -15.17 -10.28 7.09
CA LEU A 106 -14.77 -11.04 8.29
C LEU A 106 -13.25 -11.27 8.39
N LYS A 107 -12.52 -11.08 7.28
CA LYS A 107 -11.07 -11.31 7.14
C LYS A 107 -10.26 -10.03 6.93
N SER A 108 -10.81 -8.89 7.29
CA SER A 108 -10.17 -7.57 7.10
C SER A 108 -8.73 -7.53 7.63
N LYS A 109 -8.41 -8.15 8.77
CA LYS A 109 -7.02 -8.24 9.27
C LYS A 109 -6.09 -9.04 8.35
N LEU A 110 -6.52 -10.21 7.88
CA LEU A 110 -5.75 -11.06 6.97
C LEU A 110 -5.52 -10.37 5.62
N ILE A 111 -6.56 -9.75 5.06
CA ILE A 111 -6.46 -8.99 3.79
C ILE A 111 -5.41 -7.88 3.92
N LYS A 112 -5.46 -7.09 5.00
CA LYS A 112 -4.46 -6.06 5.28
C LYS A 112 -3.05 -6.63 5.30
N TYR A 113 -2.84 -7.74 6.02
CA TYR A 113 -1.53 -8.35 6.16
C TYR A 113 -0.98 -8.93 4.86
N LEU A 114 -1.81 -9.58 4.05
CA LEU A 114 -1.39 -10.11 2.75
C LEU A 114 -1.05 -9.00 1.75
N LEU A 115 -1.81 -7.90 1.74
CA LEU A 115 -1.48 -6.72 0.92
C LEU A 115 -0.15 -6.09 1.36
N TRP A 116 0.05 -5.87 2.66
CA TRP A 116 1.34 -5.38 3.17
C TRP A 116 2.50 -6.33 2.88
N LYS A 117 2.27 -7.64 2.96
CA LYS A 117 3.28 -8.63 2.59
C LYS A 117 3.63 -8.54 1.10
N ALA A 118 2.65 -8.36 0.23
CA ALA A 118 2.89 -8.15 -1.19
C ALA A 118 3.72 -6.88 -1.45
N VAL A 119 3.47 -5.80 -0.71
CA VAL A 119 4.31 -4.59 -0.74
C VAL A 119 5.75 -4.89 -0.30
N PHE A 120 5.96 -5.57 0.82
CA PHE A 120 7.31 -5.92 1.30
C PHE A 120 8.06 -6.78 0.29
N ARG A 121 7.39 -7.79 -0.29
CA ARG A 121 7.96 -8.62 -1.35
C ARG A 121 8.32 -7.80 -2.60
N TYR A 122 7.46 -6.85 -2.98
CA TYR A 122 7.75 -5.94 -4.08
C TYR A 122 9.02 -5.13 -3.79
N CYS A 123 9.12 -4.52 -2.60
CA CYS A 123 10.27 -3.71 -2.22
C CYS A 123 11.56 -4.54 -2.19
N GLN A 124 11.54 -5.76 -1.61
CA GLN A 124 12.69 -6.66 -1.59
C GLN A 124 13.13 -7.08 -3.00
N ALA A 125 12.19 -7.50 -3.85
CA ALA A 125 12.49 -7.94 -5.22
C ALA A 125 13.09 -6.81 -6.07
N ASN A 126 12.69 -5.56 -5.79
CA ASN A 126 13.12 -4.39 -6.53
C ASN A 126 14.23 -3.59 -5.83
N GLN A 127 14.78 -4.08 -4.71
CA GLN A 127 15.82 -3.42 -3.90
C GLN A 127 15.43 -1.99 -3.47
N ILE A 128 14.17 -1.81 -3.07
CA ILE A 128 13.65 -0.56 -2.52
C ILE A 128 13.76 -0.62 -1.00
N ASN A 129 14.57 0.27 -0.43
CA ASN A 129 14.82 0.29 1.01
C ASN A 129 13.89 1.25 1.77
N THR A 130 13.36 2.26 1.08
CA THR A 130 12.50 3.28 1.68
C THR A 130 11.11 3.20 1.08
N LEU A 131 10.10 3.07 1.94
CA LEU A 131 8.70 3.13 1.56
C LEU A 131 8.02 4.34 2.20
N LEU A 132 7.33 5.15 1.40
CA LEU A 132 6.52 6.28 1.84
C LEU A 132 5.05 5.88 1.91
N ILE A 133 4.38 6.30 2.98
CA ILE A 133 2.97 6.03 3.21
C ILE A 133 2.35 7.26 3.85
N SER A 134 1.21 7.71 3.33
CA SER A 134 0.46 8.81 3.94
C SER A 134 -0.94 8.39 4.34
N MET A 135 -1.34 8.74 5.56
CA MET A 135 -2.65 8.39 6.10
C MET A 135 -3.09 9.37 7.18
N PRO A 136 -4.39 9.43 7.52
CA PRO A 136 -4.85 10.20 8.67
C PRO A 136 -4.18 9.70 9.96
N PRO A 137 -3.81 10.58 10.90
CA PRO A 137 -3.17 10.19 12.17
C PRO A 137 -3.95 9.13 12.97
N SER A 138 -5.28 9.17 12.89
CA SER A 138 -6.17 8.20 13.54
C SER A 138 -6.00 6.76 13.01
N ALA A 139 -5.56 6.60 11.77
CA ALA A 139 -5.32 5.30 11.14
C ALA A 139 -3.87 4.80 11.31
N ALA A 140 -2.93 5.67 11.68
CA ALA A 140 -1.49 5.37 11.71
C ALA A 140 -1.07 4.44 12.85
N ARG A 141 -1.75 4.49 14.00
CA ARG A 141 -1.28 3.87 15.25
C ARG A 141 -0.90 2.39 15.14
N ASP A 142 -1.72 1.60 14.45
CA ASP A 142 -1.50 0.17 14.29
C ASP A 142 -0.32 -0.14 13.36
N TYR A 143 -0.11 0.69 12.34
CA TYR A 143 0.95 0.52 11.35
C TYR A 143 2.29 1.04 11.85
N GLN A 144 2.29 2.12 12.64
CA GLN A 144 3.50 2.73 13.19
C GLN A 144 4.34 1.72 14.00
N ARG A 145 3.69 0.93 14.85
CA ARG A 145 4.39 -0.07 15.66
C ARG A 145 4.86 -1.26 14.82
N LEU A 146 4.04 -1.69 13.86
CA LEU A 146 4.34 -2.88 13.07
C LEU A 146 5.45 -2.63 12.04
N PHE A 147 5.49 -1.44 11.43
CA PHE A 147 6.40 -1.10 10.34
C PHE A 147 7.43 -0.02 10.70
N LEU A 148 7.58 0.28 11.99
CA LEU A 148 8.48 1.33 12.49
C LEU A 148 8.36 2.65 11.71
N LEU A 149 7.12 3.06 11.44
CA LEU A 149 6.86 4.25 10.62
C LEU A 149 7.39 5.51 11.34
N GLU A 150 8.30 6.21 10.67
CA GLU A 150 8.85 7.50 11.11
C GLU A 150 8.04 8.64 10.47
N ASP A 151 7.45 9.51 11.29
CA ASP A 151 6.71 10.69 10.83
C ASP A 151 7.69 11.72 10.26
N LEU A 152 7.42 12.24 9.05
CA LEU A 152 8.25 13.28 8.41
C LEU A 152 8.01 14.68 8.98
N GLY A 153 7.18 14.81 10.00
CA GLY A 153 6.94 16.05 10.72
C GLY A 153 6.03 17.02 9.95
N PRO A 154 5.97 18.30 10.35
CA PRO A 154 5.02 19.27 9.81
C PRO A 154 5.08 19.43 8.29
N SER A 155 6.27 19.34 7.69
CA SER A 155 6.46 19.45 6.23
C SER A 155 5.95 18.21 5.46
N GLY A 156 5.70 17.11 6.15
CA GLY A 156 5.07 15.90 5.62
C GLY A 156 3.55 15.88 5.77
N VAL A 157 2.93 16.93 6.31
CA VAL A 157 1.48 17.04 6.52
C VAL A 157 0.83 17.78 5.34
N TYR A 158 -0.25 17.21 4.81
CA TYR A 158 -1.03 17.82 3.72
C TYR A 158 -2.50 17.43 3.78
N HIS A 159 -3.34 18.13 3.02
CA HIS A 159 -4.75 17.77 2.84
C HIS A 159 -4.96 16.99 1.55
N HIS A 160 -5.44 15.75 1.67
CA HIS A 160 -5.65 14.88 0.52
C HIS A 160 -6.95 15.24 -0.21
N ARG A 161 -6.84 16.09 -1.24
CA ARG A 161 -7.98 16.63 -1.99
C ARG A 161 -8.95 15.56 -2.54
N ARG A 162 -8.44 14.38 -2.91
CA ARG A 162 -9.26 13.26 -3.44
C ARG A 162 -9.89 12.36 -2.36
N LEU A 163 -9.60 12.61 -1.08
CA LEU A 163 -10.08 11.80 0.06
C LEU A 163 -10.81 12.69 1.09
N GLY A 164 -11.74 13.51 0.59
CA GLY A 164 -12.56 14.39 1.44
C GLY A 164 -11.77 15.53 2.08
N ASN A 165 -10.63 15.91 1.50
CA ASN A 165 -9.73 16.93 2.02
C ASN A 165 -9.24 16.64 3.46
N ALA A 166 -9.17 15.36 3.83
CA ALA A 166 -8.69 14.93 5.13
C ALA A 166 -7.20 15.27 5.29
N GLU A 167 -6.81 15.68 6.51
CA GLU A 167 -5.41 15.84 6.88
C GLU A 167 -4.72 14.47 6.89
N HIS A 168 -3.59 14.39 6.19
CA HIS A 168 -2.75 13.21 6.09
C HIS A 168 -1.35 13.56 6.58
N HIS A 169 -0.77 12.64 7.36
CA HIS A 169 0.64 12.67 7.73
C HIS A 169 1.39 11.70 6.83
N THR A 170 2.57 12.10 6.39
CA THR A 170 3.48 11.25 5.62
C THR A 170 4.49 10.61 6.55
N PHE A 171 4.62 9.30 6.40
CA PHE A 171 5.56 8.49 7.14
C PHE A 171 6.52 7.80 6.16
N LYS A 172 7.75 7.57 6.62
CA LYS A 172 8.69 6.66 5.96
C LYS A 172 8.85 5.36 6.74
N CYS A 173 9.05 4.28 6.02
CA CYS A 173 9.41 2.97 6.53
C CYS A 173 10.76 2.58 5.92
N ASP A 174 11.74 2.34 6.78
CA ASP A 174 13.00 1.69 6.41
C ASP A 174 12.75 0.17 6.40
N ILE A 175 12.68 -0.40 5.20
CA ILE A 175 12.34 -1.81 4.97
C ILE A 175 13.40 -2.74 5.60
N PRO A 176 14.72 -2.58 5.34
CA PRO A 176 15.75 -3.36 6.01
C PRO A 176 15.67 -3.29 7.54
N ARG A 177 15.54 -2.09 8.11
CA ARG A 177 15.45 -1.90 9.57
C ARG A 177 14.19 -2.52 10.15
N THR A 178 13.07 -2.46 9.43
CA THR A 178 11.81 -3.07 9.85
C THR A 178 11.92 -4.59 9.89
N ILE A 179 12.52 -5.20 8.86
CA ILE A 179 12.78 -6.64 8.81
C ILE A 179 13.68 -7.06 9.98
N GLU A 180 14.75 -6.31 10.23
CA GLU A 180 15.67 -6.59 11.33
C GLU A 180 15.00 -6.44 12.70
N PHE A 181 14.15 -5.43 12.86
CA PHE A 181 13.36 -5.25 14.06
C PHE A 181 12.40 -6.42 14.31
N LEU A 182 11.65 -6.85 13.30
CA LEU A 182 10.74 -7.99 13.42
C LEU A 182 11.50 -9.27 13.80
N ARG A 183 12.68 -9.48 13.23
CA ARG A 183 13.57 -10.62 13.51
C ARG A 183 14.10 -10.60 14.94
N SER A 184 14.76 -9.51 15.33
CA SER A 184 15.44 -9.37 16.62
C SER A 184 14.49 -9.34 17.81
N SER A 185 13.29 -8.78 17.62
CA SER A 185 12.22 -8.77 18.63
C SER A 185 11.45 -10.09 18.74
N LYS A 186 11.76 -11.10 17.91
CA LYS A 186 10.99 -12.35 17.78
C LYS A 186 9.50 -12.06 17.57
N HIS A 187 9.21 -11.07 16.73
CA HIS A 187 7.84 -10.62 16.52
C HIS A 187 7.00 -11.76 15.91
N PRO A 188 5.75 -12.01 16.38
CA PRO A 188 4.91 -13.11 15.86
C PRO A 188 4.60 -13.05 14.35
N LEU A 189 4.80 -11.88 13.73
CA LEU A 189 4.60 -11.68 12.29
C LEU A 189 5.91 -11.71 11.48
N TYR A 190 7.05 -11.98 12.10
CA TYR A 190 8.32 -12.04 11.38
C TYR A 190 8.30 -13.12 10.29
N GLU A 191 7.94 -14.35 10.65
CA GLU A 191 7.88 -15.46 9.67
C GLU A 191 6.90 -15.13 8.55
N PHE A 192 5.72 -14.63 8.95
CA PHE A 192 4.69 -14.20 8.02
C PHE A 192 5.19 -13.12 7.06
N PHE A 193 5.88 -12.06 7.48
CA PHE A 193 6.29 -11.00 6.53
C PHE A 193 7.57 -11.34 5.76
N CYS A 194 8.50 -12.06 6.36
CA CYS A 194 9.89 -12.09 5.90
C CYS A 194 10.35 -13.44 5.32
N THR A 195 9.80 -14.57 5.78
CA THR A 195 10.34 -15.90 5.40
C THR A 195 9.34 -16.79 4.70
N ASP A 196 8.06 -16.74 5.08
CA ASP A 196 7.09 -17.68 4.54
C ASP A 196 6.85 -17.44 3.05
N ASN A 197 6.99 -18.47 2.23
CA ASN A 197 6.45 -18.39 0.88
C ASN A 197 4.92 -18.51 0.96
N HIS A 198 4.20 -17.49 0.52
CA HIS A 198 2.74 -17.54 0.44
C HIS A 198 2.34 -17.77 -1.01
N PRO A 199 1.93 -19.00 -1.39
CA PRO A 199 1.56 -19.31 -2.78
C PRO A 199 0.38 -18.47 -3.27
N ASN A 200 -0.43 -17.97 -2.34
CA ASN A 200 -1.55 -17.10 -2.65
C ASN A 200 -1.13 -15.65 -3.00
N ILE A 201 0.17 -15.31 -2.92
CA ILE A 201 0.68 -14.00 -3.34
C ILE A 201 1.53 -14.19 -4.60
N SER A 202 1.01 -13.73 -5.74
CA SER A 202 1.70 -13.73 -7.04
C SER A 202 2.18 -12.33 -7.40
N MET A 203 3.50 -12.15 -7.46
CA MET A 203 4.15 -10.86 -7.76
C MET A 203 4.88 -10.85 -9.10
N ASP A 204 4.71 -11.88 -9.93
CA ASP A 204 5.31 -11.98 -11.25
C ASP A 204 4.57 -11.10 -12.27
#